data_AF-A0AAW7Q4G8-F1
#
_entry.id   AF-A0AAW7Q4G8-F1
#
_cell.length_a   1.000
_cell.length_b   1.000
_cell.length_c   1.000
_cell.angle_alpha   90.00
_cell.angle_beta   90.00
_cell.angle_gamma   90.00
#
_symmetry.space_group_name_H-M   'P 1'
#
loop_
_entity.id
_entity.type
_entity.pdbx_description
1 polymer ?
#
loop_
_entity_poly.entity_id
_entity_poly.type
_entity_poly.pdbx_seq_one_letter_code
_entity_poly.pdbx_strand_id
1 'polypeptide(L)'
;MTKFNQVTNKTHLVTLKSQLALIQSGISKQKNKNILLSNLPNISSLDDASTNVNNQELFKKVIDFSILSTNTSDRKLGSWAKVSQNSYIFYLESNPINFVLENNSFVCKSQEDICKELN
;
A
#
# COMPACT_ATOMS: atom_id res chain seq x y z
N MET A 1 -25.68 8.60 -9.25
CA MET A 1 -24.20 8.58 -9.36
C MET A 1 -23.82 9.27 -10.67
N THR A 2 -22.97 10.30 -10.64
CA THR A 2 -22.56 11.05 -11.84
C THR A 2 -21.43 10.32 -12.60
N LYS A 3 -21.33 10.52 -13.92
CA LYS A 3 -20.24 9.96 -14.76
C LYS A 3 -18.84 10.34 -14.21
N PHE A 4 -18.70 11.51 -13.60
CA PHE A 4 -17.45 11.99 -13.00
C PHE A 4 -16.95 11.13 -11.82
N ASN A 5 -17.85 10.67 -10.94
CA ASN A 5 -17.47 9.80 -9.82
C ASN A 5 -17.00 8.42 -10.33
N GLN A 6 -17.64 7.89 -11.37
CA GLN A 6 -17.22 6.63 -11.99
C GLN A 6 -15.82 6.71 -12.61
N VAL A 7 -15.46 7.83 -13.23
CA VAL A 7 -14.13 8.05 -13.82
C VAL A 7 -13.08 8.20 -12.71
N THR A 8 -13.38 8.97 -11.66
CA THR A 8 -12.46 9.22 -10.54
C THR A 8 -12.14 7.95 -9.75
N ASN A 9 -13.13 7.11 -9.49
CA ASN A 9 -12.93 5.81 -8.85
C ASN A 9 -12.03 4.88 -9.68
N LYS A 10 -12.22 4.85 -11.02
CA LYS A 10 -11.35 4.09 -11.92
C LYS A 10 -9.91 4.59 -11.89
N THR A 11 -9.69 5.90 -11.85
CA THR A 11 -8.35 6.46 -11.73
C THR A 11 -7.67 6.03 -10.43
N HIS A 12 -8.35 6.14 -9.29
CA HIS A 12 -7.80 5.72 -8.01
C HIS A 12 -7.50 4.22 -7.95
N LEU A 13 -8.34 3.38 -8.57
CA LEU A 13 -8.07 1.95 -8.68
C LEU A 13 -6.82 1.65 -9.53
N VAL A 14 -6.64 2.36 -10.65
CA VAL A 14 -5.42 2.24 -11.47
C VAL A 14 -4.19 2.69 -10.68
N THR A 15 -4.28 3.79 -9.94
CA THR A 15 -3.22 4.25 -9.04
C THR A 15 -2.86 3.19 -8.01
N LEU A 16 -3.86 2.60 -7.34
CA LEU A 16 -3.68 1.52 -6.38
C LEU A 16 -2.95 0.33 -7.02
N LYS A 17 -3.42 -0.18 -8.17
CA LYS A 17 -2.81 -1.32 -8.85
C LYS A 17 -1.34 -1.05 -9.20
N SER A 18 -1.05 0.13 -9.75
CA SER A 18 0.31 0.52 -10.11
C SER A 18 1.23 0.59 -8.88
N GLN A 19 0.79 1.27 -7.81
CA GLN A 19 1.57 1.40 -6.58
C GLN A 19 1.74 0.06 -5.87
N LEU A 20 0.71 -0.78 -5.84
CA LEU A 20 0.77 -2.13 -5.28
C LEU A 20 1.82 -2.98 -6.00
N ALA A 21 1.85 -2.95 -7.34
CA ALA A 21 2.85 -3.67 -8.13
C ALA A 21 4.27 -3.18 -7.82
N LEU A 22 4.47 -1.87 -7.67
CA LEU A 22 5.76 -1.30 -7.28
C LEU A 22 6.20 -1.75 -5.88
N ILE A 23 5.29 -1.71 -4.89
CA ILE A 23 5.55 -2.14 -3.51
C ILE A 23 5.93 -3.63 -3.50
N GLN A 24 5.15 -4.49 -4.17
CA GLN A 24 5.40 -5.93 -4.25
C GLN A 24 6.73 -6.25 -4.97
N SER A 25 7.04 -5.52 -6.05
CA SER A 25 8.33 -5.63 -6.74
C SER A 25 9.50 -5.22 -5.86
N GLY A 26 9.36 -4.10 -5.14
CA GLY A 26 10.35 -3.60 -4.17
C GLY A 26 10.63 -4.59 -3.04
N ILE A 27 9.57 -5.16 -2.46
CA ILE A 27 9.65 -6.23 -1.46
C ILE A 27 10.39 -7.44 -2.04
N SER A 28 10.05 -7.87 -3.25
CA SER A 28 10.68 -9.03 -3.89
C SER A 28 12.17 -8.79 -4.15
N LYS A 29 12.54 -7.61 -4.61
CA LYS A 29 13.93 -7.18 -4.80
C LYS A 29 14.70 -7.22 -3.47
N GLN A 30 14.11 -6.72 -2.39
CA GLN A 30 14.72 -6.73 -1.07
C GLN A 30 14.89 -8.15 -0.51
N LYS A 31 13.89 -9.03 -0.67
CA LYS A 31 14.02 -10.46 -0.31
C LYS A 31 15.18 -11.12 -1.04
N ASN A 32 15.24 -10.94 -2.37
CA ASN A 32 16.28 -11.53 -3.20
C ASN A 32 17.67 -11.04 -2.78
N LYS A 33 17.80 -9.74 -2.49
CA LYS A 33 19.04 -9.16 -1.97
C LYS A 33 19.45 -9.80 -0.64
N ASN A 34 18.51 -9.98 0.29
CA ASN A 34 18.82 -10.59 1.60
C ASN A 34 19.27 -12.06 1.46
N ILE A 35 18.62 -12.83 0.59
CA ILE A 35 19.00 -14.22 0.29
C ILE A 35 20.42 -14.28 -0.28
N LEU A 36 20.75 -13.41 -1.23
CA LEU A 36 22.09 -13.35 -1.83
C LEU A 36 23.19 -13.00 -0.82
N LEU A 37 22.86 -12.24 0.22
CA LEU A 37 23.78 -11.84 1.29
C LEU A 37 23.79 -12.83 2.47
N SER A 38 23.13 -13.98 2.36
CA SER A 38 22.97 -14.96 3.46
C SER A 38 22.34 -14.37 4.73
N ASN A 39 21.59 -13.28 4.60
CA ASN A 39 20.84 -12.67 5.69
C ASN A 39 19.46 -13.32 5.80
N LEU A 40 18.85 -13.24 6.99
CA LEU A 40 17.45 -13.60 7.14
C LEU A 40 16.60 -12.71 6.22
N PRO A 41 15.68 -13.27 5.41
CA PRO A 41 14.90 -12.50 4.43
C PRO A 41 13.82 -11.61 5.07
N ASN A 42 13.90 -11.35 6.38
CA ASN A 42 12.85 -10.70 7.14
C ASN A 42 12.80 -9.19 6.86
N ILE A 43 11.66 -8.73 6.37
CA ILE A 43 11.30 -7.33 6.21
C ILE A 43 10.28 -7.02 7.31
N SER A 44 10.73 -6.29 8.33
CA SER A 44 9.91 -5.96 9.50
C SER A 44 9.09 -4.67 9.35
N SER A 45 9.43 -3.83 8.37
CA SER A 45 8.69 -2.60 8.03
C SER A 45 8.98 -2.18 6.58
N LEU A 46 8.05 -1.44 5.97
CA LEU A 46 8.20 -0.86 4.63
C LEU A 46 8.62 0.62 4.65
N ASP A 47 8.52 1.28 5.80
CA ASP A 47 8.90 2.69 5.99
C ASP A 47 9.22 3.01 7.46
N ASP A 48 9.48 4.29 7.73
CA ASP A 48 9.68 4.87 9.06
C ASP A 48 8.53 5.84 9.43
N ALA A 49 7.44 5.84 8.66
CA ALA A 49 6.32 6.75 8.89
C ALA A 49 5.60 6.44 10.20
N SER A 50 5.12 7.50 10.85
CA SER A 50 4.25 7.37 12.03
C SER A 50 2.84 6.94 11.64
N THR A 51 2.21 6.13 12.49
CA THR A 51 0.83 5.69 12.31
C THR A 51 -0.14 6.87 12.37
N ASN A 52 -1.10 6.90 11.45
CA ASN A 52 -2.19 7.88 11.40
C ASN A 52 -1.74 9.34 11.28
N VAL A 53 -0.64 9.61 10.59
CA VAL A 53 -0.10 10.96 10.36
C VAL A 53 -0.10 11.28 8.86
N ASN A 54 -0.44 12.52 8.51
CA ASN A 54 -0.39 13.01 7.12
C ASN A 54 1.02 13.34 6.65
N ASN A 55 1.21 13.34 5.33
CA ASN A 55 2.41 13.84 4.65
C ASN A 55 3.71 13.14 5.09
N GLN A 56 3.63 11.89 5.53
CA GLN A 56 4.78 11.05 5.77
C GLN A 56 5.08 10.20 4.54
N GLU A 57 6.35 9.98 4.23
CA GLU A 57 6.73 9.12 3.11
C GLU A 57 6.53 7.66 3.48
N LEU A 58 5.64 6.98 2.76
CA LEU A 58 5.35 5.56 2.89
C LEU A 58 6.20 4.73 1.94
N PHE A 59 6.43 3.47 2.32
CA PHE A 59 7.10 2.45 1.52
C PHE A 59 8.57 2.74 1.11
N LYS A 60 9.21 3.77 1.67
CA LYS A 60 10.58 4.22 1.32
C LYS A 60 11.67 3.16 1.47
N LYS A 61 11.44 2.10 2.25
CA LYS A 61 12.42 1.00 2.39
C LYS A 61 12.39 0.03 1.21
N VAL A 62 11.36 0.10 0.35
CA VAL A 62 11.15 -0.85 -0.75
C VAL A 62 10.94 -0.17 -2.11
N ILE A 63 10.54 1.09 -2.16
CA ILE A 63 10.39 1.85 -3.41
C ILE A 63 11.07 3.22 -3.32
N ASP A 64 11.59 3.70 -4.45
CA ASP A 64 12.25 5.02 -4.55
C ASP A 64 11.25 6.16 -4.83
N PHE A 65 10.03 5.82 -5.27
CA PHE A 65 8.96 6.78 -5.54
C PHE A 65 8.32 7.30 -4.25
N SER A 66 8.07 8.61 -4.16
CA SER A 66 7.47 9.22 -2.96
C SER A 66 5.96 9.03 -2.97
N ILE A 67 5.46 8.28 -1.99
CA ILE A 67 4.03 8.16 -1.68
C ILE A 67 3.79 8.84 -0.33
N LEU A 68 3.07 9.95 -0.33
CA LEU A 68 2.72 10.66 0.89
C LEU A 68 1.45 10.09 1.53
N SER A 69 1.49 9.91 2.85
CA SER A 69 0.36 9.42 3.62
C SER A 69 -0.76 10.45 3.76
N THR A 70 -2.00 9.94 3.81
CA THR A 70 -3.12 10.56 4.53
C THR A 70 -3.26 9.90 5.90
N ASN A 71 -4.21 10.38 6.71
CA ASN A 71 -4.62 9.76 7.96
C ASN A 71 -6.07 9.23 7.88
N THR A 72 -6.51 8.56 8.94
CA THR A 72 -7.85 7.94 9.06
C THR A 72 -8.99 8.92 9.31
N SER A 73 -8.69 10.16 9.65
CA SER A 73 -9.67 11.25 9.79
C SER A 73 -9.96 11.89 8.43
N ASP A 74 -8.92 12.23 7.66
CA ASP A 74 -9.01 12.91 6.38
C ASP A 74 -9.45 11.97 5.26
N ARG A 75 -9.02 10.70 5.31
CA ARG A 75 -9.42 9.63 4.38
C ARG A 75 -9.36 10.05 2.90
N LYS A 76 -8.32 10.80 2.53
CA LYS A 76 -8.18 11.35 1.19
C LYS A 76 -8.22 10.22 0.15
N LEU A 77 -9.15 10.33 -0.80
CA LEU A 77 -9.30 9.35 -1.87
C LEU A 77 -8.03 9.24 -2.72
N GLY A 78 -7.76 8.05 -3.24
CA GLY A 78 -6.56 7.77 -4.04
C GLY A 78 -5.25 7.82 -3.24
N SER A 79 -5.34 7.81 -1.90
CA SER A 79 -4.19 7.97 -1.02
C SER A 79 -4.10 6.83 0.00
N TRP A 80 -2.88 6.59 0.48
CA TRP A 80 -2.56 5.58 1.48
C TRP A 80 -2.53 6.17 2.88
N ALA A 81 -2.99 5.43 3.89
CA ALA A 81 -2.75 5.72 5.29
C ALA A 81 -2.05 4.53 5.95
N LYS A 82 -1.11 4.83 6.85
CA LYS A 82 -0.54 3.83 7.75
C LYS A 82 -1.40 3.76 9.01
N VAL A 83 -1.93 2.58 9.32
CA VAL A 83 -2.87 2.39 10.45
C VAL A 83 -2.29 1.54 11.58
N SER A 84 -1.19 0.84 11.33
CA SER A 84 -0.37 0.19 12.35
C SER A 84 1.08 0.13 11.88
N GLN A 85 1.96 -0.57 12.58
CA GLN A 85 3.33 -0.80 12.14
C GLN A 85 3.40 -1.49 10.76
N ASN A 86 2.53 -2.46 10.52
CA ASN A 86 2.56 -3.33 9.33
C ASN A 86 1.30 -3.23 8.47
N SER A 87 0.33 -2.40 8.85
CA SER A 87 -0.98 -2.33 8.20
C SER A 87 -1.21 -0.97 7.57
N TYR A 88 -1.80 -0.99 6.38
CA TYR A 88 -2.03 0.18 5.54
C TYR A 88 -3.44 0.11 4.96
N ILE A 89 -4.00 1.27 4.66
CA ILE A 89 -5.30 1.41 4.01
C ILE A 89 -5.14 2.29 2.78
N PHE A 90 -5.72 1.86 1.66
CA PHE A 90 -5.92 2.73 0.50
C PHE A 90 -7.37 3.18 0.42
N TYR A 91 -7.62 4.48 0.32
CA TYR A 91 -8.98 5.00 0.30
C TYR A 91 -9.54 5.10 -1.13
N LEU A 92 -10.57 4.30 -1.39
CA LEU A 92 -11.47 4.46 -2.54
C LEU A 92 -12.80 5.06 -2.08
N GLU A 93 -13.63 5.50 -3.03
CA GLU A 93 -14.90 6.20 -2.76
C GLU A 93 -15.85 5.37 -1.87
N SER A 94 -15.97 4.08 -2.14
CA SER A 94 -16.94 3.22 -1.45
C SER A 94 -16.29 2.26 -0.46
N ASN A 95 -15.12 1.72 -0.81
CA ASN A 95 -14.51 0.61 -0.09
C ASN A 95 -13.01 0.86 0.12
N PRO A 96 -12.58 1.33 1.31
CA PRO A 96 -11.17 1.34 1.63
C PRO A 96 -10.60 -0.08 1.60
N ILE A 97 -9.38 -0.22 1.08
CA ILE A 97 -8.73 -1.51 0.91
C ILE A 97 -7.61 -1.65 1.93
N ASN A 98 -7.71 -2.69 2.76
CA ASN A 98 -6.76 -2.96 3.83
C ASN A 98 -5.64 -3.86 3.31
N PHE A 99 -4.40 -3.53 3.69
CA PHE A 99 -3.22 -4.31 3.38
C PHE A 99 -2.41 -4.55 4.65
N VAL A 100 -1.74 -5.70 4.71
CA VAL A 100 -0.85 -6.08 5.81
C VAL A 100 0.45 -6.64 5.25
N LEU A 101 1.57 -6.18 5.79
CA LEU A 101 2.86 -6.86 5.64
C LEU A 101 2.92 -8.04 6.60
N GLU A 102 2.88 -9.25 6.06
CA GLU A 102 3.02 -10.50 6.81
C GLU A 102 3.87 -11.49 6.02
N ASN A 103 4.78 -12.19 6.71
CA ASN A 103 5.69 -13.17 6.08
C ASN A 103 6.45 -12.60 4.87
N ASN A 104 6.89 -11.35 5.00
CA ASN A 104 7.54 -10.57 3.95
C ASN A 104 6.66 -10.33 2.72
N SER A 105 5.36 -10.54 2.78
CA SER A 105 4.43 -10.35 1.66
C SER A 105 3.44 -9.24 2.00
N PHE A 106 3.09 -8.44 1.00
CA PHE A 106 2.11 -7.36 1.15
C PHE A 106 0.75 -7.85 0.67
N VAL A 107 -0.12 -8.19 1.62
CA VAL A 107 -1.32 -8.99 1.39
C VAL A 107 -2.56 -8.13 1.56
N CYS A 108 -3.50 -8.21 0.61
CA CYS A 108 -4.82 -7.61 0.74
C CYS A 108 -5.67 -8.38 1.76
N LYS A 109 -6.28 -7.66 2.72
CA LYS A 109 -7.11 -8.20 3.80
C LYS A 109 -8.57 -7.71 3.74
N SER A 110 -8.96 -7.09 2.63
CA SER A 110 -10.37 -6.73 2.36
C SER A 110 -11.15 -7.95 1.85
N GLN A 111 -12.43 -7.74 1.48
CA GLN A 111 -13.27 -8.78 0.90
C GLN A 111 -12.61 -9.42 -0.32
N GLU A 112 -12.79 -10.73 -0.48
CA GLU A 112 -12.09 -11.54 -1.50
C GLU A 112 -12.29 -11.01 -2.92
N ASP A 113 -13.52 -10.61 -3.28
CA ASP A 113 -13.83 -10.07 -4.61
C ASP A 113 -13.07 -8.78 -4.90
N ILE A 114 -12.90 -7.91 -3.90
CA ILE A 114 -12.13 -6.68 -4.01
C ILE A 114 -10.64 -7.01 -4.17
N CYS A 115 -10.12 -7.95 -3.39
CA CYS A 115 -8.72 -8.35 -3.48
C CYS A 115 -8.40 -9.05 -4.81
N LYS A 116 -9.34 -9.82 -5.38
CA LYS A 116 -9.20 -10.44 -6.72
C LYS A 116 -9.13 -9.41 -7.83
N GLU A 117 -9.85 -8.30 -7.72
CA GLU A 117 -9.81 -7.23 -8.72
C GLU A 117 -8.42 -6.59 -8.81
N LEU A 118 -7.58 -6.71 -7.77
CA LEU A 118 -6.23 -6.15 -7.72
C LEU A 118 -5.15 -7.02 -8.37
N ASN A 119 -5.46 -8.28 -8.68
CA ASN A 119 -4.54 -9.22 -9.33
C ASN A 119 -4.58 -9.13 -10.85
#